data_AF-A0A6P0HTL8-F1
#
_entry.id   AF-A0A6P0HTL8-F1
#
_cell.length_a   1.000
_cell.length_b   1.000
_cell.length_c   1.000
_cell.angle_alpha   90.00
_cell.angle_beta   90.00
_cell.angle_gamma   90.00
#
_symmetry.space_group_name_H-M   'P 1'
#
loop_
_entity.id
_entity.type
_entity.pdbx_description
1 polymer ?
#
loop_
_entity_poly.entity_id
_entity_poly.type
_entity_poly.pdbx_seq_one_letter_code
_entity_poly.pdbx_strand_id
1 'polypeptide(L)'
;MSSSMQGMDTEYARSVGQNMGEHAGQVAGVVSSISAMISGLNWQGPDRSSFESDWTGSFAPSAAAASESLSDQGRVLCVHADRQDEASS
;
A
#
# COMPACT_ATOMS: atom_id res chain seq x y z
N MET A 1 27.29 -16.59 -28.87
CA MET A 1 27.76 -16.52 -27.47
C MET A 1 26.74 -15.70 -26.71
N SER A 2 25.86 -16.35 -25.96
CA SER A 2 24.73 -15.75 -25.23
C SER A 2 25.22 -14.85 -24.09
N SER A 3 25.11 -13.54 -24.23
CA SER A 3 25.24 -12.62 -23.09
C SER A 3 23.92 -12.56 -22.34
N SER A 4 23.60 -13.60 -21.58
CA SER A 4 22.45 -13.60 -20.68
C SER A 4 22.87 -13.12 -19.29
N MET A 5 23.08 -11.81 -19.14
CA MET A 5 22.91 -11.17 -17.82
C MET A 5 21.40 -11.07 -17.60
N GLN A 6 20.81 -11.99 -16.84
CA GLN A 6 19.45 -11.87 -16.32
C GLN A 6 19.45 -10.87 -15.16
N GLY A 7 19.65 -9.59 -15.49
CA GLY A 7 19.49 -8.48 -14.56
C GLY A 7 18.02 -8.12 -14.36
N MET A 8 17.73 -7.35 -13.32
CA MET A 8 16.43 -6.71 -13.14
C MET A 8 16.22 -5.62 -14.21
N ASP A 9 15.04 -5.57 -14.81
CA ASP A 9 14.60 -4.41 -15.59
C ASP A 9 14.35 -3.25 -14.62
N THR A 10 15.29 -2.31 -14.54
CA THR A 10 15.28 -1.23 -13.54
C THR A 10 14.21 -0.18 -13.83
N GLU A 11 13.86 0.03 -15.11
CA GLU A 11 12.77 0.93 -15.50
C GLU A 11 11.41 0.33 -15.13
N TYR A 12 11.19 -0.94 -15.45
CA TYR A 12 9.97 -1.64 -15.05
C TYR A 12 9.86 -1.76 -13.53
N ALA A 13 10.95 -2.05 -12.82
CA ALA A 13 10.96 -2.11 -11.36
C ALA A 13 10.57 -0.78 -10.70
N ARG A 14 11.08 0.36 -11.20
CA ARG A 14 10.66 1.69 -10.73
C ARG A 14 9.18 1.96 -11.01
N SER A 15 8.71 1.61 -12.20
CA SER A 15 7.29 1.74 -12.56
C SER A 15 6.41 0.94 -11.60
N VAL A 16 6.75 -0.33 -11.32
CA VAL A 16 6.02 -1.16 -10.35
C VAL A 16 6.08 -0.55 -8.95
N GLY A 17 7.24 -0.11 -8.49
CA GLY A 17 7.41 0.49 -7.17
C GLY A 17 6.59 1.77 -6.97
N GLN A 18 6.49 2.61 -8.01
CA GLN A 18 5.64 3.80 -8.01
C GLN A 18 4.14 3.43 -7.96
N ASN A 19 3.70 2.49 -8.80
CA ASN A 19 2.32 2.00 -8.79
C ASN A 19 1.91 1.40 -7.43
N MET A 20 2.83 0.70 -6.77
CA MET A 20 2.60 0.18 -5.41
C MET A 20 2.33 1.32 -4.41
N GLY A 21 3.13 2.38 -4.45
CA GLY A 21 2.92 3.58 -3.62
C GLY A 21 1.60 4.30 -3.90
N GLU A 22 1.23 4.42 -5.18
CA GLU A 22 -0.05 5.02 -5.58
C GLU A 22 -1.25 4.22 -5.05
N HIS A 23 -1.26 2.90 -5.27
CA HIS A 23 -2.34 2.04 -4.79
C HIS A 23 -2.39 1.97 -3.26
N ALA A 24 -1.25 2.01 -2.56
CA ALA A 24 -1.21 2.13 -1.11
C ALA A 24 -1.91 3.42 -0.63
N GLY A 25 -1.63 4.55 -1.28
CA GLY A 25 -2.29 5.82 -0.99
C GLY A 25 -3.80 5.77 -1.24
N GLN A 26 -4.24 5.11 -2.32
CA GLN A 26 -5.66 4.93 -2.63
C GLN A 26 -6.38 4.10 -1.56
N VAL A 27 -5.78 2.99 -1.10
CA VAL A 27 -6.35 2.16 -0.03
C VAL A 27 -6.48 2.97 1.27
N ALA A 28 -5.43 3.69 1.66
CA ALA A 28 -5.47 4.55 2.84
C ALA A 28 -6.56 5.65 2.74
N GLY A 29 -6.74 6.22 1.55
CA GLY A 29 -7.79 7.21 1.27
C GLY A 29 -9.21 6.63 1.38
N VAL A 30 -9.44 5.41 0.86
CA VAL A 30 -10.72 4.71 0.97
C VAL A 30 -11.05 4.39 2.43
N VAL A 31 -10.07 3.86 3.19
CA VAL A 31 -10.25 3.56 4.62
C VAL A 31 -10.60 4.81 5.41
N SER A 32 -9.91 5.92 5.15
CA SER A 32 -10.18 7.20 5.80
C SER A 32 -11.59 7.72 5.47
N SER A 33 -11.98 7.63 4.20
CA SER A 33 -13.32 8.05 3.74
C SER A 33 -14.43 7.22 4.37
N ILE A 34 -14.27 5.90 4.42
CA ILE A 34 -15.24 5.01 5.07
C ILE A 34 -15.32 5.29 6.57
N SER A 35 -14.18 5.50 7.24
CA SER A 35 -14.16 5.85 8.67
C SER A 35 -14.96 7.12 8.94
N ALA A 36 -14.82 8.15 8.12
CA ALA A 36 -15.59 9.38 8.24
C ALA A 36 -17.10 9.15 8.03
N MET A 37 -17.48 8.33 7.04
CA MET A 37 -18.88 7.95 6.81
C MET A 37 -19.48 7.20 8.01
N ILE A 38 -18.71 6.30 8.63
CA ILE A 38 -19.13 5.53 9.80
C ILE A 38 -19.37 6.46 11.00
N SER A 39 -18.46 7.41 11.25
CA SER A 39 -18.64 8.40 12.31
C SER A 39 -19.88 9.28 12.09
N GLY A 40 -20.27 9.52 10.83
CA GLY A 40 -21.45 10.30 10.45
C GLY A 40 -22.78 9.53 10.47
N LEU A 41 -22.79 8.24 10.81
CA LEU A 41 -24.03 7.47 10.89
C LEU A 41 -24.95 8.04 12.00
N ASN A 42 -26.25 8.18 11.71
CA ASN A 42 -27.24 8.66 12.68
C ASN A 42 -27.96 7.53 13.43
N TRP A 43 -27.76 6.27 13.01
CA TRP A 43 -28.34 5.10 13.65
C TRP A 43 -27.67 4.84 15.00
N GLN A 44 -28.47 4.59 16.05
CA GLN A 44 -28.02 4.23 17.38
C GLN A 44 -28.46 2.80 17.72
N GLY A 45 -27.62 2.09 18.47
CA GLY A 45 -27.93 0.75 18.94
C GLY A 45 -26.69 -0.13 19.16
N PRO A 46 -26.89 -1.35 19.71
CA PRO A 46 -25.81 -2.30 19.94
C PRO A 46 -25.10 -2.70 18.63
N ASP A 47 -25.84 -2.90 17.54
CA ASP A 47 -25.26 -3.30 16.25
C ASP A 47 -24.34 -2.23 15.65
N ARG A 48 -24.72 -0.94 15.78
CA ARG A 48 -23.87 0.19 15.37
C ARG A 48 -22.57 0.20 16.17
N SER A 49 -22.68 -0.02 17.48
CA SER A 49 -21.52 -0.04 18.38
C SER A 49 -20.59 -1.22 18.06
N SER A 50 -21.14 -2.40 17.79
CA SER A 50 -20.38 -3.58 17.37
C SER A 50 -19.67 -3.34 16.04
N PHE A 51 -20.38 -2.80 15.04
CA PHE A 51 -19.80 -2.50 13.74
C PHE A 51 -18.68 -1.45 13.82
N GLU A 52 -18.88 -0.38 14.59
CA GLU A 52 -17.87 0.66 14.81
C GLU A 52 -16.64 0.10 15.56
N SER A 53 -16.86 -0.79 16.53
CA SER A 53 -15.79 -1.53 17.22
C SER A 53 -15.00 -2.43 16.26
N ASP A 54 -15.67 -3.21 15.42
CA ASP A 54 -15.01 -4.09 14.45
C ASP A 54 -14.21 -3.30 13.41
N TRP A 55 -14.77 -2.18 12.95
CA TRP A 55 -14.13 -1.28 12.00
C TRP A 55 -12.86 -0.65 12.59
N THR A 56 -12.99 0.01 13.74
CA THR A 56 -11.89 0.75 14.40
C THR A 56 -10.85 -0.17 15.03
N GLY A 57 -11.27 -1.34 15.51
CA GLY A 57 -10.42 -2.29 16.23
C GLY A 57 -9.67 -3.27 15.33
N SER A 58 -10.18 -3.55 14.13
CA SER A 58 -9.60 -4.58 13.26
C SER A 58 -9.41 -4.12 11.82
N PHE A 59 -10.49 -3.75 11.12
CA PHE A 59 -10.43 -3.52 9.68
C PHE A 59 -9.58 -2.31 9.29
N ALA A 60 -9.86 -1.14 9.87
CA ALA A 60 -9.13 0.09 9.54
C ALA A 60 -7.63 0.00 9.88
N PRO A 61 -7.22 -0.50 11.07
CA PRO A 61 -5.81 -0.73 11.38
C PRO A 61 -5.13 -1.72 10.42
N SER A 62 -5.80 -2.83 10.08
CA SER A 62 -5.21 -3.85 9.20
C SER A 62 -5.01 -3.31 7.78
N ALA A 63 -5.97 -2.55 7.26
CA ALA A 63 -5.86 -1.93 5.94
C ALA A 63 -4.80 -0.82 5.91
N ALA A 64 -4.66 -0.04 6.99
CA ALA A 64 -3.59 0.94 7.14
C ALA A 64 -2.21 0.26 7.13
N ALA A 65 -2.04 -0.81 7.92
CA ALA A 65 -0.79 -1.58 7.96
C ALA A 65 -0.45 -2.22 6.60
N ALA A 66 -1.46 -2.74 5.89
CA ALA A 66 -1.26 -3.27 4.53
C ALA A 66 -0.84 -2.19 3.53
N SER A 67 -1.42 -0.99 3.63
CA SER A 67 -1.06 0.15 2.77
C SER A 67 0.37 0.61 3.04
N GLU A 68 0.76 0.73 4.31
CA GLU A 68 2.11 1.09 4.71
C GLU A 68 3.13 0.04 4.21
N SER A 69 2.85 -1.24 4.41
CA SER A 69 3.68 -2.33 3.90
C SER A 69 3.84 -2.28 2.38
N LEU A 70 2.75 -2.06 1.63
CA LEU A 70 2.80 -1.95 0.18
C LEU A 70 3.65 -0.76 -0.28
N SER A 71 3.50 0.39 0.37
CA SER A 71 4.31 1.59 0.11
C SER A 71 5.80 1.34 0.39
N ASP A 72 6.11 0.68 1.50
CA ASP A 72 7.49 0.36 1.87
C ASP A 72 8.14 -0.62 0.89
N GLN A 73 7.42 -1.67 0.48
CA GLN A 73 7.92 -2.60 -0.53
C GLN A 73 8.13 -1.91 -1.88
N GLY A 74 7.25 -0.97 -2.26
CA GLY A 74 7.43 -0.16 -3.46
C GLY A 74 8.70 0.67 -3.42
N ARG A 75 8.98 1.31 -2.27
CA ARG A 75 10.23 2.06 -2.04
C ARG A 75 11.47 1.15 -2.08
N VAL A 76 11.41 -0.02 -1.46
CA VAL A 76 12.50 -1.02 -1.49
C VAL A 76 12.80 -1.45 -2.93
N LEU A 77 11.77 -1.69 -3.74
CA LEU A 77 11.95 -2.06 -5.15
C LEU A 77 12.64 -0.96 -5.95
N CYS A 78 12.25 0.31 -5.77
CA CYS A 78 12.94 1.44 -6.41
C CYS A 78 14.42 1.52 -6.00
N VAL A 79 14.72 1.34 -4.71
CA VAL A 79 16.12 1.33 -4.21
C VAL A 79 16.92 0.20 -4.83
N HIS A 80 16.33 -0.99 -5.01
CA HIS A 80 17.00 -2.08 -5.70
C HIS A 80 17.27 -1.74 -7.18
N ALA A 81 16.36 -1.02 -7.85
CA ALA A 81 16.54 -0.59 -9.23
C ALA A 81 17.72 0.39 -9.36
N ASP A 82 17.81 1.36 -8.45
CA ASP A 82 18.90 2.33 -8.44
C ASP A 82 20.26 1.64 -8.21
N ARG A 83 20.34 0.72 -7.25
CA ARG A 83 21.56 -0.06 -6.99
C ARG A 83 21.97 -0.94 -8.16
N GLN A 84 21.01 -1.49 -8.91
CA GLN A 84 21.29 -2.33 -10.07
C GLN A 84 21.89 -1.50 -11.21
N ASP A 85 21.39 -0.27 -11.42
CA ASP A 85 21.96 0.66 -12.41
C ASP A 85 23.39 1.08 -12.01
N GLU A 86 23.61 1.40 -10.72
CA GLU A 86 24.95 1.75 -10.20
C GLU A 86 25.96 0.60 -10.34
N ALA A 87 25.54 -0.64 -10.07
CA ALA A 87 26.43 -1.81 -10.16
C ALA A 87 26.72 -2.25 -11.61
N SER A 88 25.86 -1.86 -12.56
CA SER A 88 25.98 -2.22 -13.98
C SER A 88 26.65 -1.14 -14.83
N SER A 89 26.99 0.01 -14.23
CA SER A 89 27.78 1.10 -14.86
C SER A 89 29.27 0.88 -14.70
#